data_AF-A0A820PBP8-F1
#
_entry.id   AF-A0A820PBP8-F1
#
_cell.length_a   1.000
_cell.length_b   1.000
_cell.length_c   1.000
_cell.angle_alpha   90.00
_cell.angle_beta   90.00
_cell.angle_gamma   90.00
#
_symmetry.space_group_name_H-M   'P 1'
#
loop_
_entity.id
_entity.type
_entity.pdbx_description
1 polymer ?
#
loop_
_entity_poly.entity_id
_entity_poly.type
_entity_poly.pdbx_seq_one_letter_code
_entity_poly.pdbx_strand_id
1 'polypeptide(L)'
;MFGLLSANLGIAPLVNALDHFNAINSSLVLCRVRGYTLQVTAMCFRYTLILMCVDRYALCSSRAAIRAFCRPQIAYRSIGIVIIFWMIMSIHFLIWENIENNLCSLYGLYAQIIGFYSLILTGTIPILS
;
A
#
# COMPACT_ATOMS: atom_id res chain seq x y z
N MET A 1 10.86 -2.48 -6.35
CA MET A 1 9.78 -2.57 -7.36
C MET A 1 8.53 -1.82 -6.91
N PHE A 2 7.87 -2.20 -5.81
CA PHE A 2 6.65 -1.53 -5.32
C PHE A 2 6.85 -0.03 -4.99
N GLY A 3 7.92 0.35 -4.27
CA GLY A 3 8.19 1.76 -3.95
C GLY A 3 8.38 2.68 -5.17
N LEU A 4 9.01 2.16 -6.24
CA LEU A 4 9.17 2.90 -7.50
C LEU A 4 7.84 3.02 -8.24
N LEU A 5 7.01 1.98 -8.20
CA LEU A 5 5.68 1.99 -8.80
C LEU A 5 4.79 3.03 -8.11
N SER A 6 4.77 3.06 -6.78
CA SER A 6 3.99 4.04 -6.00
C SER A 6 4.48 5.47 -6.24
N ALA A 7 5.79 5.68 -6.34
CA ALA A 7 6.35 7.00 -6.62
C ALA A 7 5.94 7.48 -8.03
N ASN A 8 6.09 6.64 -9.06
CA ASN A 8 5.73 7.02 -10.43
C ASN A 8 4.21 7.25 -10.58
N LEU A 9 3.36 6.40 -10.02
CA LEU A 9 1.89 6.57 -10.05
C LEU A 9 1.40 7.74 -9.18
N GLY A 10 2.16 8.13 -8.16
CA GLY A 10 1.86 9.30 -7.33
C GLY A 10 2.29 10.62 -7.98
N ILE A 11 3.49 10.65 -8.57
CA ILE A 11 4.17 11.84 -9.10
C ILE A 11 3.74 12.18 -10.53
N ALA A 12 3.60 11.20 -11.42
CA ALA A 12 3.17 11.44 -12.81
C ALA A 12 1.88 12.26 -12.93
N PRO A 13 0.80 11.98 -12.17
CA PRO A 13 -0.41 12.79 -12.24
C PRO A 13 -0.27 14.17 -11.58
N LEU A 14 0.64 14.32 -10.61
CA LEU A 14 0.93 15.61 -9.97
C LEU A 14 1.66 16.55 -10.94
N VAL A 15 2.60 16.02 -11.72
CA VAL A 15 3.31 16.78 -12.75
C VAL A 15 2.36 17.11 -13.91
N ASN A 16 1.49 16.19 -14.31
CA ASN A 16 0.48 16.42 -15.34
C ASN A 16 -0.60 17.45 -14.93
N ALA A 17 -0.91 17.52 -13.63
CA ALA A 17 -1.80 18.53 -13.04
C ALA A 17 -1.22 19.95 -13.07
N LEU A 18 0.11 20.08 -13.19
CA LEU A 18 0.80 21.35 -13.19
C LEU A 18 0.77 22.04 -14.57
N ASP A 19 0.57 21.26 -15.64
CA ASP A 19 0.71 21.72 -17.03
C ASP A 19 -0.62 21.79 -17.81
N HIS A 20 -1.64 20.98 -17.48
CA HIS A 20 -2.96 20.99 -18.13
C HIS A 20 -4.13 20.61 -17.17
N PHE A 21 -5.37 20.90 -17.60
CA PHE A 21 -6.63 20.58 -16.91
C PHE A 21 -6.61 19.15 -16.31
N ASN A 22 -6.96 19.01 -15.03
CA ASN A 22 -6.85 17.78 -14.26
C ASN A 22 -7.75 16.64 -14.78
N ALA A 23 -7.27 15.85 -15.73
CA ALA A 23 -7.97 14.66 -16.26
C ALA A 23 -8.27 13.59 -15.18
N ILE A 24 -7.58 13.65 -14.04
CA ILE A 24 -7.78 12.76 -12.89
C ILE A 24 -9.01 13.15 -12.08
N ASN A 25 -9.32 14.44 -12.00
CA ASN A 25 -10.50 14.93 -11.26
C ASN A 25 -11.73 15.08 -12.17
N SER A 26 -11.58 14.86 -13.49
CA SER A 26 -12.72 14.80 -14.41
C SER A 26 -13.33 13.41 -14.52
N SER A 27 -12.62 12.35 -14.11
CA SER A 27 -13.08 10.96 -14.24
C SER A 27 -13.04 10.21 -12.90
N LEU A 28 -14.23 9.94 -12.37
CA LEU A 28 -14.45 9.24 -11.09
C LEU A 28 -13.73 7.87 -11.02
N VAL A 29 -13.68 7.17 -12.15
CA VAL A 29 -13.02 5.87 -12.28
C VAL A 29 -11.50 5.98 -12.07
N LEU A 30 -10.88 7.03 -12.62
CA LEU A 30 -9.43 7.20 -12.62
C LEU A 30 -8.93 7.67 -11.26
N CYS A 31 -9.72 8.50 -10.56
CA CYS A 31 -9.59 8.80 -9.14
C CYS A 31 -9.56 7.51 -8.29
N ARG A 32 -10.61 6.68 -8.38
CA ARG A 32 -10.76 5.41 -7.66
C ARG A 32 -9.61 4.43 -7.88
N VAL A 33 -9.20 4.24 -9.14
CA VAL A 33 -8.10 3.34 -9.50
C VAL A 33 -6.77 3.85 -8.94
N ARG A 34 -6.54 5.17 -8.95
CA ARG A 34 -5.33 5.76 -8.39
C ARG A 34 -5.25 5.56 -6.88
N GLY A 35 -6.32 5.88 -6.15
CA GLY A 35 -6.39 5.69 -4.70
C GLY A 35 -6.14 4.25 -4.30
N TYR A 36 -6.84 3.31 -4.94
CA TYR A 36 -6.64 1.87 -4.78
C TYR A 36 -5.18 1.46 -5.02
N THR A 37 -4.60 1.86 -6.16
CA THR A 37 -3.26 1.42 -6.54
C THR A 37 -2.19 1.97 -5.61
N LEU A 38 -2.31 3.23 -5.19
CA LEU A 38 -1.40 3.84 -4.23
C LEU A 38 -1.45 3.13 -2.87
N GLN A 39 -2.66 2.85 -2.37
CA GLN A 39 -2.83 2.16 -1.09
C GLN A 39 -2.25 0.75 -1.11
N VAL A 40 -2.60 -0.06 -2.11
CA VAL A 40 -2.08 -1.43 -2.25
C VAL A 40 -0.57 -1.42 -2.33
N THR A 41 0.00 -0.54 -3.16
CA THR A 41 1.44 -0.49 -3.38
C THR A 41 2.19 -0.04 -2.13
N ALA A 42 1.67 0.96 -1.40
CA ALA A 42 2.26 1.44 -0.16
C ALA A 42 2.24 0.38 0.95
N MET A 43 1.13 -0.36 1.09
CA MET A 43 1.02 -1.43 2.08
C MET A 43 1.92 -2.62 1.72
N CYS A 44 1.89 -3.06 0.46
CA CYS A 44 2.79 -4.12 -0.01
C CYS A 44 4.26 -3.77 0.23
N PHE A 45 4.68 -2.54 -0.05
CA PHE A 45 6.05 -2.10 0.22
C PHE A 45 6.44 -2.27 1.70
N ARG A 46 5.62 -1.76 2.63
CA ARG A 46 5.89 -1.85 4.08
C ARG A 46 5.95 -3.29 4.56
N TYR A 47 5.01 -4.14 4.16
CA TYR A 47 4.98 -5.54 4.60
C TYR A 47 6.13 -6.36 4.00
N THR A 48 6.56 -6.07 2.77
CA THR A 48 7.75 -6.73 2.21
C THR A 48 9.03 -6.35 2.96
N LEU A 49 9.13 -5.11 3.49
CA LEU A 49 10.24 -4.72 4.37
C LEU A 49 10.21 -5.49 5.69
N ILE A 50 9.04 -5.64 6.33
CA ILE A 50 8.91 -6.45 7.56
C ILE A 50 9.35 -7.89 7.29
N LEU A 51 8.88 -8.50 6.19
CA LEU A 51 9.29 -9.85 5.81
C LEU A 51 10.80 -9.95 5.59
N MET A 52 11.43 -8.92 5.00
CA MET A 52 12.88 -8.87 4.84
C MET A 52 13.61 -8.78 6.19
N CYS A 53 13.12 -7.98 7.14
CA CYS A 53 13.69 -7.90 8.49
C CYS A 53 13.56 -9.25 9.23
N VAL A 54 12.39 -9.90 9.13
CA VAL A 54 12.15 -11.23 9.70
C VAL A 54 13.08 -12.28 9.08
N ASP A 55 13.30 -12.24 7.76
CA ASP A 55 14.23 -13.13 7.07
C ASP A 55 15.67 -12.92 7.57
N ARG A 56 16.13 -11.67 7.70
CA ARG A 56 17.46 -11.35 8.26
C ARG A 56 17.61 -11.80 9.71
N TYR A 57 16.58 -11.61 10.53
CA TYR A 57 16.56 -12.11 11.91
C TYR A 57 16.65 -13.64 11.96
N ALA A 58 15.90 -14.32 11.11
CA ALA A 58 15.88 -15.77 11.03
C ALA A 58 17.21 -16.36 10.55
N LEU A 59 17.94 -15.66 9.67
CA LEU A 59 19.30 -16.03 9.24
C LEU A 59 20.32 -15.96 10.39
N CYS A 60 20.22 -14.96 11.26
CA CYS A 60 21.13 -14.77 12.38
C CYS A 60 20.81 -15.64 13.61
N SER A 61 19.65 -16.30 13.64
CA SER A 61 19.23 -17.10 14.78
C SER A 61 19.96 -18.46 14.86
N SER A 62 20.41 -18.83 16.06
CA SER A 62 21.06 -20.13 16.33
C SER A 62 20.09 -21.33 16.29
N ARG A 63 18.77 -21.08 16.29
CA ARG A 63 17.75 -22.14 16.30
C ARG A 63 17.49 -22.64 14.87
N ALA A 64 17.75 -23.93 14.64
CA ALA A 64 17.55 -24.57 13.34
C ALA A 64 16.10 -24.49 12.81
N ALA A 65 15.11 -24.50 13.71
CA ALA A 65 13.69 -24.34 13.35
C ALA A 65 13.39 -22.97 12.72
N ILE A 66 14.03 -21.91 13.21
CA ILE A 66 13.83 -20.54 12.68
C ILE A 66 14.59 -20.39 11.36
N ARG A 67 15.80 -20.95 11.26
CA ARG A 67 16.59 -20.93 10.02
C ARG A 67 15.92 -21.69 8.86
N ALA A 68 15.07 -22.67 9.16
CA ALA A 68 14.29 -23.38 8.14
C ALA A 68 13.27 -22.48 7.42
N PHE A 69 12.88 -21.34 8.01
CA PHE A 69 11.97 -20.36 7.39
C PHE A 69 12.65 -19.50 6.31
N CYS A 70 13.98 -19.35 6.32
CA CYS A 70 14.74 -18.58 5.31
C CYS A 70 14.85 -19.27 3.94
N ARG A 71 13.95 -20.20 3.62
CA ARG A 71 13.95 -20.84 2.30
C ARG A 71 13.33 -19.87 1.28
N PRO A 72 13.95 -19.69 0.10
CA PRO A 72 13.43 -18.77 -0.92
C PRO A 72 12.00 -19.14 -1.35
N GLN A 73 11.66 -20.43 -1.35
CA GLN A 73 10.31 -20.90 -1.65
C GLN A 73 9.25 -20.38 -0.66
N ILE A 74 9.60 -20.25 0.63
CA ILE A 74 8.70 -19.74 1.66
C ILE A 74 8.58 -18.22 1.51
N ALA A 75 9.68 -17.53 1.21
CA ALA A 75 9.67 -16.09 0.95
C ALA A 75 8.78 -15.70 -0.25
N TYR A 76 8.84 -16.43 -1.37
CA TYR A 76 7.94 -16.15 -2.50
C TYR A 76 6.47 -16.40 -2.16
N ARG A 77 6.18 -17.47 -1.41
CA ARG A 77 4.81 -17.76 -0.96
C ARG A 77 4.27 -16.69 -0.01
N SER A 78 5.08 -16.23 0.95
CA SER A 78 4.67 -15.19 1.90
C SER A 78 4.43 -13.85 1.22
N ILE A 79 5.29 -13.45 0.27
CA ILE A 79 5.08 -12.25 -0.54
C ILE A 79 3.78 -12.36 -1.35
N GLY A 80 3.51 -13.50 -1.98
CA GLY A 80 2.27 -13.72 -2.73
C GLY A 80 1.01 -13.58 -1.87
N ILE A 81 1.03 -14.17 -0.66
CA ILE A 81 -0.09 -14.06 0.29
C ILE A 81 -0.32 -12.61 0.71
N VAL A 82 0.76 -11.87 1.02
CA VAL A 82 0.69 -10.46 1.39
C VAL A 82 0.07 -9.62 0.27
N ILE A 83 0.47 -9.83 -0.99
CA ILE A 83 -0.07 -9.09 -2.13
C ILE A 83 -1.57 -9.35 -2.28
N ILE A 84 -1.99 -10.63 -2.25
CA ILE A 84 -3.41 -11.01 -2.39
C ILE A 84 -4.24 -10.42 -1.25
N PHE A 85 -3.75 -10.52 -0.01
CA PHE A 85 -4.42 -9.98 1.17
C PHE A 85 -4.64 -8.47 1.04
N TRP A 86 -3.60 -7.71 0.65
CA TRP A 86 -3.71 -6.25 0.50
C TRP A 86 -4.53 -5.81 -0.70
N MET A 87 -4.56 -6.59 -1.79
CA MET A 87 -5.48 -6.34 -2.90
C MET A 87 -6.94 -6.46 -2.46
N ILE A 88 -7.30 -7.55 -1.77
CA ILE A 88 -8.67 -7.76 -1.28
C ILE A 88 -9.04 -6.67 -0.26
N MET A 89 -8.14 -6.43 0.69
CA MET A 89 -8.39 -5.42 1.71
C MET A 89 -8.59 -4.06 1.09
N SER A 90 -7.84 -3.65 0.05
CA SER A 90 -7.94 -2.29 -0.50
C SER A 90 -9.18 -2.05 -1.39
N ILE A 91 -9.99 -3.07 -1.70
CA ILE A 91 -11.19 -2.93 -2.56
C ILE A 91 -12.15 -1.83 -2.04
N HIS A 92 -12.20 -1.61 -0.72
CA HIS A 92 -13.06 -0.58 -0.14
C HIS A 92 -12.74 0.85 -0.63
N PHE A 93 -11.47 1.14 -0.99
CA PHE A 93 -11.09 2.42 -1.58
C PHE A 93 -11.74 2.66 -2.95
N LEU A 94 -11.95 1.60 -3.74
CA LEU A 94 -12.56 1.69 -5.07
C LEU A 94 -14.04 2.12 -5.01
N ILE A 95 -14.72 1.85 -3.89
CA ILE A 95 -16.16 2.09 -3.74
C ILE A 95 -16.41 3.46 -3.10
N TRP A 96 -15.59 3.85 -2.13
CA TRP A 96 -15.85 5.01 -1.27
C TRP A 96 -15.17 6.32 -1.72
N GLU A 97 -14.23 6.28 -2.66
CA GLU A 97 -13.69 7.51 -3.23
C GLU A 97 -14.74 8.24 -4.07
N ASN A 98 -14.94 9.51 -3.74
CA ASN A 98 -15.80 10.44 -4.44
C ASN A 98 -15.02 11.69 -4.83
N ILE A 99 -15.51 12.39 -5.84
CA ILE A 99 -14.97 13.67 -6.27
C ILE A 99 -15.87 14.76 -5.70
N GLU A 100 -15.34 15.55 -4.76
CA GLU A 100 -16.02 16.73 -4.21
C GLU A 100 -15.11 17.94 -4.42
N ASN A 101 -15.63 19.05 -4.94
CA ASN A 101 -14.85 20.27 -5.25
C ASN A 101 -13.64 20.05 -6.17
N ASN A 102 -13.77 19.20 -7.20
CA ASN A 102 -12.66 18.82 -8.08
C ASN A 102 -11.46 18.28 -7.31
N LEU A 103 -11.67 17.61 -6.18
CA LEU A 103 -10.64 16.88 -5.44
C LEU A 103 -11.10 15.44 -5.25
N CYS A 104 -10.20 14.51 -5.58
CA CYS A 104 -10.37 13.09 -5.31
C CYS A 104 -10.03 12.86 -3.83
N SER A 105 -11.04 12.64 -2.99
CA SER A 105 -10.83 12.39 -1.56
C SER A 105 -11.94 11.52 -0.97
N LEU A 106 -11.66 10.96 0.21
CA LEU A 106 -12.66 10.33 1.06
C LEU A 106 -13.35 11.42 1.88
N TYR A 107 -14.67 11.40 1.95
CA TYR A 107 -15.47 12.40 2.66
C TYR A 107 -16.31 11.78 3.78
N GLY A 108 -16.57 12.56 4.84
CA GLY A 108 -17.42 12.19 5.97
C GLY A 108 -16.77 11.29 7.03
N LEU A 109 -17.62 10.67 7.85
CA LEU A 109 -17.23 9.76 8.96
C LEU A 109 -16.36 8.59 8.49
N TYR A 110 -16.53 8.17 7.23
CA TYR A 110 -15.77 7.06 6.65
C TYR A 110 -14.28 7.39 6.47
N ALA A 111 -13.97 8.63 6.10
CA ALA A 111 -12.58 9.10 6.00
C ALA A 111 -11.88 9.08 7.37
N GLN A 112 -12.60 9.38 8.45
CA GLN A 112 -12.06 9.33 9.81
C GLN A 112 -11.80 7.90 10.26
N ILE A 113 -12.71 6.97 10.01
CA ILE A 113 -12.55 5.54 10.36
C ILE A 113 -11.36 4.95 9.59
N ILE A 114 -11.25 5.22 8.28
CA ILE A 114 -10.10 4.80 7.48
C ILE A 114 -8.82 5.49 7.94
N GLY A 115 -8.86 6.77 8.29
CA GLY A 115 -7.70 7.48 8.83
C GLY A 115 -7.20 6.83 10.11
N PHE A 116 -8.10 6.42 11.00
CA PHE A 116 -7.78 5.73 12.25
C PHE A 116 -7.24 4.31 12.00
N TYR A 117 -7.88 3.55 11.11
CA TYR A 117 -7.42 2.23 10.68
C TYR A 117 -6.02 2.29 10.06
N SER A 118 -5.82 3.27 9.17
CA SER A 118 -4.53 3.56 8.54
C SER A 118 -3.51 3.90 9.61
N LEU A 119 -3.79 4.83 10.53
CA LEU A 119 -2.88 5.19 11.61
C LEU A 119 -2.50 4.00 12.50
N ILE A 120 -3.43 3.13 12.84
CA ILE A 120 -3.13 1.94 13.65
C ILE A 120 -2.25 0.98 12.84
N LEU A 121 -2.62 0.65 11.62
CA LEU A 121 -1.90 -0.34 10.81
C LEU A 121 -0.58 0.17 10.25
N THR A 122 -0.48 1.46 9.93
CA THR A 122 0.76 2.06 9.41
C THR A 122 1.61 2.71 10.48
N GLY A 123 1.03 3.17 11.59
CA GLY A 123 1.74 3.80 12.71
C GLY A 123 2.29 2.81 13.74
N THR A 124 1.84 1.55 13.76
CA THR A 124 2.48 0.49 14.55
C THR A 124 3.73 -0.10 13.88
N ILE A 125 3.88 0.08 12.56
CA ILE A 125 5.00 -0.47 11.78
C ILE A 125 6.36 0.26 11.99
N PRO A 126 6.47 1.60 12.15
CA PRO A 126 7.78 2.25 12.32
C PRO A 126 8.44 1.95 13.67
N ILE A 127 7.77 1.27 14.60
CA ILE A 127 8.34 0.92 15.91
C ILE A 127 9.17 -0.38 15.85
N LEU A 128 9.07 -1.14 14.76
CA LEU A 128 9.81 -2.39 14.53
C LEU A 128 10.82 -2.33 13.37
N SER A 129 11.05 -1.16 12.78
CA SER A 129 12.12 -0.92 11.79
C SER A 129 13.37 -0.35 12.45
#